data_AF-A0A560UP96-F1
#
_entry.id   AF-A0A560UP96-F1
#
_cell.length_a   1.000
_cell.length_b   1.000
_cell.length_c   1.000
_cell.angle_alpha   90.00
_cell.angle_beta   90.00
_cell.angle_gamma   90.00
#
_symmetry.space_group_name_H-M   'P 1'
#
loop_
_entity.id
_entity.type
_entity.pdbx_description
1 polymer ?
#
loop_
_entity_poly.entity_id
_entity_poly.type
_entity_poly.pdbx_seq_one_letter_code
_entity_poly.pdbx_strand_id
1 'polypeptide(L)'
;MKDGSGQAYLIGSALKQRRYASRFTGGPFSGFETSCEFVPSENPDGSLNYQCYATRFLQSKDRICGQGLDWATYRTYASRSEADIVDGTPKLAATCNDNDSCYDDDDPPGAKAGWNLHPDAKSPVTYDRSLPQLDAEAMISMMNDEPAWLNACLTNRRYPAASPAQ
;
A
#
# COMPACT_ATOMS: atom_id res chain seq x y z
N MET A 1 4.22 23.25 18.72
CA MET A 1 4.74 23.02 17.35
C MET A 1 5.42 24.30 16.87
N LYS A 2 6.72 24.47 17.13
CA LYS A 2 7.49 25.65 16.74
C LYS A 2 8.99 25.33 16.56
N ASP A 3 9.30 24.12 16.12
CA ASP A 3 10.65 23.67 15.81
C ASP A 3 10.68 23.13 14.37
N GLY A 4 11.67 23.55 13.59
CA GLY A 4 11.85 23.13 12.19
C GLY A 4 12.15 21.64 12.00
N SER A 5 12.03 20.82 13.05
CA SER A 5 12.21 19.37 13.04
C SER A 5 11.14 18.69 12.17
N GLY A 6 9.88 19.13 12.27
CA GLY A 6 8.78 18.59 11.46
C GLY A 6 8.94 18.87 9.97
N GLN A 7 9.38 20.08 9.60
CA GLN A 7 9.64 20.42 8.19
C GLN A 7 10.83 19.63 7.64
N ALA A 8 11.91 19.49 8.41
CA ALA A 8 13.06 18.65 8.03
C ALA A 8 12.66 17.18 7.86
N TYR A 9 11.76 16.68 8.70
CA TYR A 9 11.22 15.33 8.62
C TYR A 9 10.41 15.12 7.34
N LEU A 10 9.45 15.99 7.02
CA LEU A 10 8.61 15.85 5.82
C LEU A 10 9.42 15.93 4.52
N ILE A 11 10.41 16.82 4.48
CA ILE A 11 11.36 16.87 3.35
C ILE A 11 12.12 15.53 3.24
N GLY A 12 12.59 14.99 4.35
CA GLY A 12 13.24 13.68 4.40
C GLY A 12 12.34 12.55 3.88
N SER A 13 11.07 12.52 4.30
CA SER A 13 10.07 11.54 3.85
C SER A 13 9.80 11.64 2.34
N ALA A 14 9.62 12.86 1.82
CA ALA A 14 9.45 13.07 0.39
C ALA A 14 10.68 12.62 -0.42
N LEU A 15 11.90 12.88 0.07
CA LEU A 15 13.14 12.42 -0.57
C LEU A 15 13.25 10.89 -0.57
N LYS A 16 12.83 10.22 0.50
CA LYS A 16 12.77 8.74 0.57
C LYS A 16 11.77 8.19 -0.45
N GLN A 17 10.57 8.76 -0.55
CA GLN A 17 9.58 8.36 -1.57
C GLN A 17 10.14 8.47 -2.98
N ARG A 18 10.75 9.62 -3.32
CA ARG A 18 11.38 9.83 -4.63
C ARG A 18 12.46 8.78 -4.93
N ARG A 19 13.35 8.53 -3.97
CA ARG A 19 14.43 7.56 -4.12
C ARG A 19 13.88 6.16 -4.34
N TYR A 20 12.90 5.73 -3.55
CA TYR A 20 12.31 4.41 -3.70
C TYR A 20 11.58 4.27 -5.04
N ALA A 21 10.71 5.22 -5.38
CA ALA A 21 9.95 5.23 -6.63
C ALA A 21 10.85 5.23 -7.87
N SER A 22 12.04 5.87 -7.81
CA SER A 22 12.99 5.90 -8.93
C SER A 22 13.59 4.55 -9.32
N ARG A 23 13.39 3.50 -8.51
CA ARG A 23 13.81 2.12 -8.84
C ARG A 23 12.89 1.46 -9.87
N PHE A 24 11.71 2.01 -10.07
CA PHE A 24 10.68 1.51 -10.98
C PHE A 24 10.51 2.46 -12.15
N THR A 25 9.84 2.01 -13.21
CA THR A 25 9.61 2.88 -14.38
C THR A 25 8.72 4.08 -14.06
N GLY A 26 7.90 3.97 -13.00
CA GLY A 26 6.83 4.91 -12.72
C GLY A 26 5.74 4.84 -13.78
N GLY A 27 4.88 5.86 -13.78
CA GLY A 27 3.79 6.03 -14.73
C GLY A 27 2.60 6.78 -14.11
N PRO A 28 1.53 7.01 -14.89
CA PRO A 28 0.41 7.85 -14.47
C PRO A 28 -0.40 7.28 -13.31
N PHE A 29 -0.24 5.99 -13.01
CA PHE A 29 -0.95 5.33 -11.90
C PHE A 29 -0.12 5.26 -10.62
N SER A 30 1.14 5.70 -10.63
CA SER A 30 1.94 5.83 -9.41
C SER A 30 1.51 7.04 -8.59
N GLY A 31 1.53 6.92 -7.26
CA GLY A 31 1.40 8.04 -6.35
C GLY A 31 1.03 7.63 -4.94
N PHE A 32 0.80 8.63 -4.10
CA PHE A 32 0.56 8.51 -2.68
C PHE A 32 -0.56 9.47 -2.29
N GLU A 33 -1.39 9.07 -1.34
CA GLU A 33 -2.35 9.96 -0.71
C GLU A 33 -2.54 9.56 0.75
N THR A 34 -2.57 10.57 1.61
CA THR A 34 -2.81 10.44 3.04
C THR A 34 -4.16 11.04 3.40
N SER A 35 -4.87 10.35 4.28
CA SER A 35 -6.02 10.88 5.00
C SER A 35 -5.72 10.83 6.50
N CYS A 36 -5.98 11.91 7.22
CA CYS A 36 -5.76 11.97 8.66
C CYS A 36 -7.05 12.29 9.39
N GLU A 37 -7.27 11.61 10.49
CA GLU A 37 -8.50 11.70 11.27
C GLU A 37 -8.23 11.52 12.77
N PHE A 38 -9.21 11.93 13.57
CA PHE A 38 -9.21 11.67 15.01
C PHE A 38 -9.97 10.39 15.28
N VAL A 39 -9.25 9.32 15.63
CA VAL A 39 -9.85 8.04 15.99
C VAL A 39 -9.97 7.90 17.51
N PRO A 40 -10.96 7.18 18.04
CA PRO A 40 -11.02 6.83 19.45
C PRO A 40 -9.70 6.22 19.94
N SER A 41 -9.22 6.70 21.09
CA SER A 41 -8.12 6.03 21.78
C SER A 41 -8.62 4.78 22.51
N GLU A 42 -7.69 3.90 22.88
CA GLU A 42 -8.01 2.76 23.75
C GLU A 42 -8.22 3.19 25.21
N ASN A 43 -8.00 4.47 25.54
CA ASN A 43 -8.17 4.95 26.90
C ASN A 43 -9.67 5.05 27.26
N PRO A 44 -10.07 4.61 28.46
CA PRO A 44 -11.47 4.67 28.90
C PRO A 44 -12.04 6.08 29.07
N ASP A 45 -11.21 7.12 28.97
CA ASP A 45 -11.57 8.52 29.19
C ASP A 45 -12.25 9.19 27.97
N GLY A 46 -12.38 8.46 26.86
CA GLY A 46 -12.96 8.97 25.62
C GLY A 46 -12.04 9.92 24.85
N SER A 47 -10.73 9.91 25.15
CA SER A 47 -9.74 10.66 24.38
C SER A 47 -9.67 10.17 22.92
N LEU A 48 -9.24 11.07 22.04
CA LEU A 48 -9.03 10.79 20.62
C LEU A 48 -7.53 10.84 20.28
N ASN A 49 -7.11 9.96 19.39
CA ASN A 49 -5.78 9.96 18.80
C ASN A 49 -5.85 10.55 17.39
N TYR A 50 -4.96 11.49 17.08
CA TYR A 50 -4.73 11.90 15.70
C TYR A 50 -3.90 10.84 14.99
N GLN A 51 -4.45 10.23 13.94
CA GLN A 51 -3.76 9.22 13.14
C GLN A 51 -3.92 9.52 11.66
N CYS A 52 -2.94 9.09 10.88
CA CYS A 52 -2.96 9.19 9.44
C CYS A 52 -2.90 7.79 8.83
N TYR A 53 -3.65 7.62 7.75
CA TYR A 53 -3.72 6.43 6.92
C TYR A 53 -3.38 6.83 5.50
N ALA A 54 -2.83 5.90 4.72
CA ALA A 54 -2.39 6.23 3.38
C ALA A 54 -2.69 5.14 2.36
N THR A 55 -2.89 5.59 1.13
CA THR A 55 -2.87 4.76 -0.06
C THR A 55 -1.59 5.07 -0.84
N ARG A 56 -0.94 4.02 -1.34
CA ARG A 56 0.15 4.14 -2.31
C ARG A 56 -0.09 3.23 -3.49
N PHE A 57 0.27 3.72 -4.66
CA PHE A 57 0.41 2.95 -5.89
C PHE A 57 1.81 3.16 -6.43
N LEU A 58 2.49 2.07 -6.78
CA LEU A 58 3.73 2.12 -7.53
C LEU A 58 3.54 1.35 -8.83
N GLN A 59 4.12 1.89 -9.89
CA GLN A 59 4.05 1.33 -11.22
C GLN A 59 5.44 0.93 -11.73
N SER A 60 5.51 -0.26 -12.33
CA SER A 60 6.68 -0.78 -13.02
C SER A 60 6.22 -1.45 -14.32
N LYS A 61 6.51 -0.83 -15.46
CA LYS A 61 6.00 -1.17 -16.79
C LYS A 61 4.47 -1.18 -16.79
N ASP A 62 3.88 -2.30 -17.18
CA ASP A 62 2.44 -2.51 -17.25
C ASP A 62 1.87 -3.05 -15.94
N ARG A 63 2.60 -3.03 -14.83
CA ARG A 63 2.14 -3.52 -13.53
C ARG A 63 2.04 -2.41 -12.51
N ILE A 64 0.97 -2.44 -11.72
CA ILE A 64 0.73 -1.53 -10.60
C ILE A 64 0.55 -2.36 -9.33
N CYS A 65 1.29 -1.99 -8.28
CA CYS A 65 1.21 -2.62 -6.97
C CYS A 65 0.73 -1.57 -5.97
N GLY A 66 -0.36 -1.88 -5.28
CA GLY A 66 -1.06 -0.95 -4.40
C GLY A 66 -1.13 -1.42 -2.97
N GLN A 67 -1.12 -0.46 -2.04
CA GLN A 67 -1.46 -0.69 -0.65
C GLN A 67 -2.34 0.45 -0.15
N GLY A 68 -3.44 0.12 0.50
CA GLY A 68 -4.25 1.03 1.28
C GLY A 68 -4.16 0.68 2.75
N LEU A 69 -4.12 1.69 3.60
CA LEU A 69 -4.38 1.60 5.03
C LEU A 69 -5.69 2.34 5.30
N ASP A 70 -6.52 1.77 6.15
CA ASP A 70 -7.78 2.38 6.58
C ASP A 70 -8.04 2.04 8.05
N TRP A 71 -8.88 2.80 8.73
CA TRP A 71 -9.30 2.51 10.09
C TRP A 71 -10.80 2.24 10.16
N ALA A 72 -11.14 1.15 10.82
CA ALA A 72 -12.52 0.85 11.16
C ALA A 72 -12.55 0.02 12.43
N THR A 73 -13.68 0.04 13.16
CA THR A 73 -13.92 -0.91 14.27
C THR A 73 -12.77 -0.97 15.30
N TYR A 74 -12.17 0.17 15.63
CA TYR A 74 -11.03 0.27 16.58
C TYR A 74 -9.73 -0.43 16.14
N ARG A 75 -9.54 -0.67 14.84
CA ARG A 75 -8.29 -1.22 14.30
C ARG A 75 -7.95 -0.65 12.93
N THR A 76 -6.65 -0.64 12.61
CA THR A 76 -6.15 -0.38 11.27
C THR A 76 -6.27 -1.65 10.43
N TYR A 77 -6.64 -1.49 9.17
CA TYR A 77 -6.70 -2.50 8.14
C TYR A 77 -5.76 -2.12 7.01
N ALA A 78 -4.92 -3.05 6.58
CA ALA A 78 -4.18 -2.98 5.33
C ALA A 78 -4.87 -3.83 4.26
N SER A 79 -4.91 -3.27 3.05
CA SER A 79 -5.28 -3.96 1.83
C SER A 79 -4.15 -3.80 0.82
N ARG A 80 -3.83 -4.85 0.10
CA ARG A 80 -2.83 -4.91 -0.95
C ARG A 80 -3.48 -5.31 -2.26
N SER A 81 -2.97 -4.81 -3.36
CA SER A 81 -3.49 -5.13 -4.68
C SER A 81 -2.40 -5.19 -5.74
N GLU A 82 -2.67 -5.98 -6.77
CA GLU A 82 -1.95 -5.99 -8.03
C GLU A 82 -2.94 -5.70 -9.16
N ALA A 83 -2.54 -4.85 -10.09
CA ALA A 83 -3.21 -4.68 -11.37
C ALA A 83 -2.22 -4.69 -12.52
N ASP A 84 -2.70 -5.17 -13.66
CA ASP A 84 -2.03 -5.01 -14.95
C ASP A 84 -2.68 -3.87 -15.74
N ILE A 85 -1.88 -3.15 -16.51
CA ILE A 85 -2.33 -2.13 -17.44
C ILE A 85 -2.63 -2.81 -18.76
N VAL A 86 -3.92 -2.90 -19.09
CA VAL A 86 -4.40 -3.50 -20.34
C VAL A 86 -5.12 -2.41 -21.12
N ASP A 87 -4.63 -2.11 -22.32
CA ASP A 87 -5.17 -1.04 -23.18
C ASP A 87 -5.20 0.33 -22.48
N GLY A 88 -4.14 0.63 -21.71
CA GLY A 88 -4.01 1.89 -20.97
C GLY A 88 -4.89 1.97 -19.71
N THR A 89 -5.60 0.91 -19.36
CA THR A 89 -6.51 0.87 -18.21
C THR A 89 -6.03 -0.16 -17.18
N PRO A 90 -5.92 0.21 -15.89
CA PRO A 90 -5.64 -0.76 -14.83
C PRO A 90 -6.77 -1.80 -14.73
N LYS A 91 -6.39 -3.07 -14.74
CA LYS A 91 -7.27 -4.21 -14.47
C LYS A 91 -6.74 -4.96 -13.27
N LEU A 92 -7.56 -5.03 -12.22
CA LEU A 92 -7.22 -5.69 -10.98
C LEU A 92 -6.97 -7.18 -11.24
N ALA A 93 -5.77 -7.65 -10.87
CA ALA A 93 -5.30 -9.02 -11.08
C ALA A 93 -5.33 -9.81 -9.77
N ALA A 94 -5.00 -9.17 -8.64
CA ALA A 94 -5.05 -9.82 -7.34
C ALA A 94 -5.30 -8.83 -6.20
N THR A 95 -5.88 -9.30 -5.10
CA THR A 95 -6.04 -8.54 -3.86
C THR A 95 -5.70 -9.39 -2.65
N CYS A 96 -5.32 -8.74 -1.56
CA CYS A 96 -5.15 -9.37 -0.26
C CYS A 96 -5.48 -8.35 0.83
N ASN A 97 -6.11 -8.78 1.92
CA ASN A 97 -6.51 -7.91 3.03
C ASN A 97 -6.08 -8.54 4.35
N ASP A 98 -5.94 -7.76 5.42
CA ASP A 98 -5.44 -8.23 6.72
C ASP A 98 -6.22 -9.40 7.36
N ASN A 99 -7.41 -9.78 6.89
CA ASN A 99 -8.09 -10.98 7.37
C ASN A 99 -7.56 -12.26 6.72
N ASP A 100 -6.84 -12.14 5.60
CA ASP A 100 -6.20 -13.21 4.85
C ASP A 100 -4.69 -12.98 4.97
N SER A 101 -3.89 -13.89 5.54
CA SER A 101 -2.45 -13.60 5.71
C SER A 101 -1.78 -13.33 4.35
N CYS A 102 -1.49 -12.06 4.08
CA CYS A 102 -0.80 -11.60 2.90
C CYS A 102 0.68 -11.91 3.06
N TYR A 103 1.03 -13.18 2.91
CA TYR A 103 2.36 -13.78 3.13
C TYR A 103 3.55 -12.79 3.07
N ASP A 104 4.40 -12.87 4.10
CA ASP A 104 5.77 -12.38 4.11
C ASP A 104 6.73 -13.57 3.92
N ASP A 105 7.99 -13.32 3.55
CA ASP A 105 8.99 -14.34 3.18
C ASP A 105 9.38 -15.35 4.31
N ASP A 106 8.83 -15.22 5.53
CA ASP A 106 9.20 -16.01 6.73
C ASP A 106 8.23 -17.17 7.10
N ASP A 107 7.16 -17.39 6.34
CA ASP A 107 6.18 -18.45 6.65
C ASP A 107 6.55 -19.83 6.04
N PRO A 108 6.19 -20.95 6.70
CA PRO A 108 6.60 -22.29 6.29
C PRO A 108 6.06 -22.71 4.91
N PRO A 109 6.76 -23.59 4.18
CA PRO A 109 6.33 -24.07 2.87
C PRO A 109 4.99 -24.83 2.96
N GLY A 110 3.95 -24.31 2.30
CA GLY A 110 2.68 -25.02 2.12
C GLY A 110 1.44 -24.38 2.77
N ALA A 111 1.52 -23.22 3.42
CA ALA A 111 0.29 -22.50 3.77
C ALA A 111 -0.31 -21.85 2.52
N LYS A 112 -1.65 -21.90 2.41
CA LYS A 112 -2.39 -21.38 1.26
C LYS A 112 -2.24 -19.86 1.21
N ALA A 113 -1.72 -19.33 0.09
CA ALA A 113 -1.56 -17.90 -0.10
C ALA A 113 -2.91 -17.17 0.02
N GLY A 114 -3.01 -16.17 0.92
CA GLY A 114 -4.20 -15.35 1.16
C GLY A 114 -4.54 -14.35 0.04
N TRP A 115 -3.88 -14.43 -1.12
CA TRP A 115 -4.19 -13.60 -2.28
C TRP A 115 -5.41 -14.13 -3.03
N ASN A 116 -6.41 -13.28 -3.20
CA ASN A 116 -7.51 -13.53 -4.13
C ASN A 116 -7.08 -13.12 -5.56
N LEU A 117 -6.83 -14.12 -6.42
CA LEU A 117 -6.45 -13.95 -7.83
C LEU A 117 -7.64 -13.69 -8.78
N HIS A 118 -8.85 -13.72 -8.23
CA HIS A 118 -10.09 -13.41 -8.95
C HIS A 118 -10.90 -12.39 -8.13
N PRO A 119 -10.34 -11.19 -7.90
CA PRO A 119 -11.03 -10.17 -7.13
C PRO A 119 -12.30 -9.74 -7.85
N ASP A 120 -13.36 -9.51 -7.08
CA ASP A 120 -14.57 -8.93 -7.62
C ASP A 120 -14.37 -7.42 -7.88
N ALA A 121 -15.33 -6.81 -8.56
CA ALA A 121 -15.31 -5.37 -8.84
C ALA A 121 -15.45 -4.48 -7.58
N LYS A 122 -15.61 -5.06 -6.39
CA LYS A 122 -15.82 -4.35 -5.12
C LYS A 122 -14.58 -4.36 -4.22
N SER A 123 -13.41 -4.70 -4.76
CA SER A 123 -12.14 -4.56 -4.06
C SER A 123 -12.00 -3.16 -3.41
N PRO A 124 -11.56 -3.08 -2.14
CA PRO A 124 -11.36 -1.79 -1.46
C PRO A 124 -10.22 -0.97 -2.07
N VAL A 125 -9.35 -1.58 -2.88
CA VAL A 125 -8.29 -0.88 -3.60
C VAL A 125 -8.65 -0.80 -5.08
N THR A 126 -8.87 0.42 -5.56
CA THR A 126 -9.22 0.75 -6.96
C THR A 126 -8.20 1.73 -7.54
N TYR A 127 -7.97 1.65 -8.85
CA TYR A 127 -7.03 2.52 -9.60
C TYR A 127 -7.78 3.52 -10.49
N ASP A 128 -8.96 3.97 -10.04
CA ASP A 128 -9.91 4.79 -10.78
C ASP A 128 -9.60 6.30 -10.73
N ARG A 129 -8.56 6.69 -9.98
CA ARG A 129 -8.13 8.08 -9.84
C ARG A 129 -6.61 8.21 -9.84
N SER A 130 -6.13 9.36 -10.30
CA SER A 130 -4.71 9.73 -10.19
C SER A 130 -4.40 10.15 -8.75
N LEU A 131 -3.31 9.63 -8.20
CA LEU A 131 -2.76 10.09 -6.92
C LEU A 131 -1.65 11.13 -7.14
N PRO A 132 -1.42 12.03 -6.18
CA PRO A 132 -0.22 12.85 -6.14
C PRO A 132 1.06 12.01 -6.22
N GLN A 133 2.07 12.47 -6.96
CA GLN A 133 3.35 11.74 -7.06
C GLN A 133 4.13 11.72 -5.74
N LEU A 134 3.86 12.66 -4.84
CA LEU A 134 4.50 12.79 -3.54
C LEU A 134 3.47 13.22 -2.51
N ASP A 135 3.54 12.57 -1.35
CA ASP A 135 2.79 12.94 -0.16
C ASP A 135 3.62 12.53 1.07
N ALA A 136 4.35 13.48 1.65
CA ALA A 136 5.30 13.20 2.72
C ALA A 136 4.67 12.56 3.97
N GLU A 137 3.38 12.78 4.20
CA GLU A 137 2.63 12.22 5.33
C GLU A 137 2.32 10.73 5.13
N ALA A 138 2.32 10.25 3.87
CA ALA A 138 2.04 8.84 3.57
C ALA A 138 3.14 7.92 4.11
N MET A 139 4.38 8.41 4.18
CA MET A 139 5.51 7.68 4.79
C MET A 139 5.37 7.54 6.31
N ILE A 140 4.70 8.49 6.97
CA ILE A 140 4.40 8.40 8.41
C ILE A 140 3.40 7.28 8.64
N SER A 141 2.38 7.20 7.78
CA SER A 141 1.27 6.25 7.93
C SER A 141 1.67 4.82 7.55
N MET A 142 2.59 4.66 6.60
CA MET A 142 3.04 3.37 6.09
C MET A 142 4.29 2.84 6.79
N MET A 143 4.41 3.04 8.12
CA MET A 143 5.59 2.72 8.94
C MET A 143 6.16 1.31 8.66
N ASN A 144 7.09 1.22 7.70
CA ASN A 144 8.24 0.32 7.57
C ASN A 144 8.80 0.39 6.14
N ASP A 145 10.12 0.23 6.05
CA ASP A 145 10.94 0.28 4.84
C ASP A 145 10.38 -0.57 3.69
N GLU A 146 10.50 -0.04 2.46
CA GLU A 146 10.50 -0.74 1.16
C GLU A 146 10.08 -2.23 1.22
N PRO A 147 8.81 -2.57 1.49
CA PRO A 147 8.50 -3.91 1.97
C PRO A 147 8.77 -4.95 0.89
N ALA A 148 9.30 -6.11 1.31
CA ALA A 148 9.75 -7.17 0.41
C ALA A 148 8.67 -7.54 -0.61
N TRP A 149 7.41 -7.66 -0.17
CA TRP A 149 6.26 -7.96 -1.04
C TRP A 149 6.06 -6.92 -2.16
N LEU A 150 6.27 -5.63 -1.89
CA LEU A 150 6.05 -4.56 -2.87
C LEU A 150 7.14 -4.59 -3.94
N ASN A 151 8.39 -4.82 -3.52
CA ASN A 151 9.50 -5.06 -4.44
C ASN A 151 9.25 -6.32 -5.29
N ALA A 152 8.81 -7.42 -4.68
CA ALA A 152 8.48 -8.65 -5.38
C ALA A 152 7.36 -8.43 -6.39
N CYS A 153 6.27 -7.75 -6.00
CA CYS A 153 5.16 -7.39 -6.87
C CYS A 153 5.64 -6.62 -8.11
N LEU A 154 6.48 -5.59 -7.93
CA LEU A 154 6.92 -4.70 -9.00
C LEU A 154 8.02 -5.27 -9.91
N THR A 155 8.66 -6.37 -9.52
CA THR A 155 9.85 -6.91 -10.24
C THR A 155 9.68 -8.36 -10.69
N ASN A 156 8.92 -9.17 -9.97
CA ASN A 156 8.64 -10.56 -10.30
C ASN A 156 7.34 -10.67 -11.12
N ARG A 157 7.48 -11.02 -12.41
CA ARG A 157 6.33 -11.20 -13.33
C ARG A 157 5.34 -12.29 -12.93
N ARG A 158 5.71 -13.18 -12.00
CA ARG A 158 4.85 -14.26 -11.49
C ARG A 158 4.26 -13.96 -10.12
N TYR A 159 4.45 -12.75 -9.60
CA TYR A 159 3.80 -12.32 -8.37
C TYR A 159 2.32 -12.01 -8.64
N PRO A 160 1.43 -12.21 -7.64
CA PRO A 160 1.64 -13.13 -6.51
C PRO A 160 1.76 -14.56 -7.05
N ALA A 161 2.61 -15.39 -6.45
CA ALA A 161 2.74 -16.77 -6.92
C ALA A 161 1.37 -17.46 -6.84
N ALA A 162 0.77 -17.77 -7.98
CA ALA A 162 -0.24 -18.81 -8.02
C ALA A 162 0.46 -20.07 -7.46
N SER A 163 -0.11 -20.69 -6.43
CA SER A 163 0.40 -21.96 -5.91
C SER A 163 0.71 -22.89 -7.09
N PRO A 164 1.78 -23.69 -7.04
CA PRO A 164 1.96 -24.74 -8.04
C PRO A 164 0.68 -25.57 -8.06
N ALA A 165 0.14 -25.79 -9.26
CA ALA A 165 -0.99 -26.70 -9.45
C ALA A 165 -0.65 -28.03 -8.75
N GLN A 166 -1.47 -28.42 -7.77
CA GLN A 166 -1.52 -29.78 -7.24
C GLN A 166 -2.67 -30.50 -7.91
#